data_AF-A0A954Q5R4-F1
#
_entry.id   AF-A0A954Q5R4-F1
#
_cell.length_a   1.000
_cell.length_b   1.000
_cell.length_c   1.000
_cell.angle_alpha   90.00
_cell.angle_beta   90.00
_cell.angle_gamma   90.00
#
_symmetry.space_group_name_H-M   'P 1'
#
loop_
_entity.id
_entity.type
_entity.pdbx_description
1 polymer ?
#
loop_
_entity_poly.entity_id
_entity_poly.type
_entity_poly.pdbx_seq_one_letter_code
_entity_poly.pdbx_strand_id
1 'polypeptide(L)' 'MTTAAELRKVSISDYVRMVTVVQPCREVVQAEQNTIAMTPDAQQSLWNALNATPKLTKAQRDLGDTMRGEE' A
#
# COMPACT_ATOMS: atom_id res chain seq x y z
N MET A 1 -3.44 24.90 -0.30
CA MET A 1 -2.26 24.54 0.53
C MET A 1 -1.74 25.73 1.33
N THR A 2 -1.62 26.92 0.72
CA THR A 2 -1.20 28.18 1.35
C THR A 2 -2.01 28.53 2.61
N THR A 3 -3.34 28.56 2.52
CA THR A 3 -4.24 28.89 3.64
C THR A 3 -4.14 27.93 4.83
N ALA A 4 -3.86 26.65 4.57
CA ALA A 4 -3.74 25.64 5.61
C ALA A 4 -2.38 25.68 6.32
N ALA A 5 -1.32 26.11 5.62
CA ALA A 5 0.00 26.36 6.20
C ALA A 5 -0.03 27.63 7.10
N GLU A 6 -0.69 28.69 6.63
CA GLU A 6 -0.91 29.94 7.37
C GLU A 6 -1.72 29.72 8.66
N LEU A 7 -2.82 28.95 8.59
CA LEU A 7 -3.63 28.58 9.75
C LEU A 7 -2.84 27.82 10.83
N ARG A 8 -1.83 27.04 10.42
CA ARG A 8 -0.96 26.28 11.33
C ARG A 8 0.34 27.02 11.68
N LYS A 9 0.52 28.26 11.21
CA LYS A 9 1.72 29.08 11.41
C LYS A 9 3.03 28.36 11.03
N VAL A 10 2.99 27.53 9.99
CA VAL A 10 4.16 26.83 9.45
C VAL A 10 4.44 27.29 8.03
N SER A 11 5.70 27.24 7.61
CA SER A 11 6.04 27.55 6.22
C SER A 11 5.34 26.56 5.29
N ILE A 12 5.07 26.95 4.04
CA ILE A 12 4.45 26.06 3.05
C ILE A 12 5.31 24.80 2.83
N SER A 13 6.64 24.96 2.87
CA SER A 13 7.60 23.85 2.76
C SER A 13 7.48 22.88 3.94
N ASP A 14 7.40 23.40 5.16
CA ASP A 14 7.22 22.58 6.38
C ASP A 14 5.85 21.93 6.41
N TYR A 15 4.81 22.62 5.94
CA TYR A 15 3.47 22.06 5.83
C TYR A 15 3.45 20.90 4.83
N VAL A 16 4.10 21.04 3.67
CA VAL A 16 4.25 19.94 2.72
C VAL A 16 5.01 18.80 3.37
N ARG A 17 6.12 19.06 4.08
CA ARG A 17 6.86 18.01 4.80
C ARG A 17 5.97 17.30 5.83
N MET A 18 5.19 18.02 6.62
CA MET A 18 4.29 17.44 7.63
C MET A 18 3.17 16.61 7.01
N VAL A 19 2.56 17.05 5.91
CA VAL A 19 1.45 16.33 5.26
C VAL A 19 1.96 15.13 4.46
N THR A 20 3.15 15.25 3.84
CA THR A 20 3.73 14.19 3.00
C THR A 20 4.40 13.10 3.84
N VAL A 21 4.85 13.40 5.06
CA VAL A 21 5.47 12.41 5.99
C VAL A 21 4.45 11.47 6.65
N VAL A 22 3.14 11.79 6.60
CA VAL A 22 2.11 10.92 7.20
C VAL A 22 2.03 9.55 6.52
N GLN A 23 2.19 9.48 5.19
CA GLN A 23 2.17 8.20 4.48
C GLN A 23 3.39 7.32 4.79
N PRO A 24 4.64 7.82 4.67
CA PRO A 24 5.82 7.06 5.04
C PRO A 24 5.81 6.59 6.50
N CYS A 25 5.38 7.42 7.45
CA CYS A 25 5.27 7.00 8.86
C CYS A 25 4.23 5.89 9.05
N ARG A 26 3.11 5.93 8.31
CA ARG A 26 2.11 4.86 8.36
C ARG A 26 2.65 3.55 7.81
N GLU A 27 3.46 3.58 6.75
CA GLU A 27 4.09 2.38 6.17
C GLU A 27 5.11 1.76 7.12
N VAL A 28 5.93 2.58 7.79
CA VAL A 28 6.90 2.11 8.80
C VAL A 28 6.18 1.45 9.99
N VAL A 29 5.16 2.11 10.55
CA VAL A 29 4.39 1.55 11.69
C VAL A 29 3.67 0.26 11.29
N GLN A 30 3.16 0.17 10.07
CA GLN A 30 2.54 -1.05 9.53
C GLN A 30 3.55 -2.20 9.42
N ALA A 31 4.74 -1.92 8.91
CA ALA A 31 5.82 -2.90 8.82
C ALA A 31 6.25 -3.40 10.21
N GLU A 32 6.40 -2.50 11.18
CA GLU A 32 6.72 -2.85 12.57
C GLU A 32 5.65 -3.73 13.22
N GLN A 33 4.38 -3.48 12.91
CA GLN A 33 3.23 -4.21 13.46
C GLN A 33 2.86 -5.47 12.66
N ASN A 34 3.56 -5.75 11.55
CA ASN A 34 3.16 -6.79 10.57
C ASN A 34 1.69 -6.65 10.14
N THR A 35 1.19 -5.43 9.99
CA THR A 35 -0.18 -5.15 9.55
C THR A 35 -0.17 -4.46 8.19
N ILE A 36 -1.12 -4.80 7.33
CA ILE A 36 -1.33 -4.09 6.06
C ILE A 36 -2.54 -3.19 6.25
N ALA A 37 -2.35 -1.88 6.27
CA ALA A 37 -3.48 -0.96 6.25
C ALA A 37 -3.99 -0.85 4.82
N MET A 38 -5.28 -1.10 4.64
CA MET A 38 -5.93 -1.10 3.33
C MET A 38 -7.04 -0.06 3.32
N THR A 39 -7.26 0.56 2.16
CA THR A 39 -8.48 1.35 1.94
C THR A 39 -9.71 0.43 1.92
N PRO A 40 -10.92 0.94 2.21
CA PRO A 40 -12.14 0.13 2.16
C PRO A 40 -12.32 -0.62 0.82
N ASP A 41 -12.03 0.03 -0.31
CA ASP A 41 -12.14 -0.58 -1.63
C ASP A 41 -11.13 -1.71 -1.84
N ALA A 42 -9.91 -1.54 -1.33
CA ALA A 42 -8.88 -2.56 -1.39
C ALA A 42 -9.23 -3.76 -0.49
N GLN A 43 -9.82 -3.51 0.69
CA GLN A 43 -10.33 -4.58 1.56
C GLN A 43 -11.44 -5.36 0.88
N GLN A 44 -12.42 -4.68 0.27
CA GLN A 44 -13.50 -5.35 -0.46
C GLN A 44 -12.97 -6.20 -1.62
N SER A 45 -12.00 -5.67 -2.37
CA SER A 45 -11.35 -6.40 -3.47
C SER A 45 -10.63 -7.66 -2.98
N LEU A 46 -9.92 -7.57 -1.85
CA LEU A 46 -9.28 -8.73 -1.22
C LEU A 46 -10.31 -9.77 -0.79
N TRP A 47 -11.39 -9.36 -0.13
CA TRP A 47 -12.45 -10.29 0.29
C TRP A 47 -13.11 -10.99 -0.89
N ASN A 48 -13.33 -10.27 -1.99
CA ASN A 48 -13.85 -10.87 -3.22
C ASN A 48 -12.85 -11.88 -3.80
N ALA A 49 -11.56 -11.55 -3.80
CA ALA A 49 -10.51 -12.43 -4.31
C ALA A 49 -10.36 -13.71 -3.47
N LEU A 50 -10.46 -13.61 -2.14
CA LEU A 50 -10.39 -14.77 -1.24
C LEU A 50 -11.57 -15.75 -1.42
N ASN A 51 -12.73 -15.26 -1.83
CA ASN A 51 -13.92 -16.08 -2.09
C ASN A 51 -13.96 -16.65 -3.52
N ALA A 52 -13.06 -16.21 -4.41
CA ALA A 52 -12.99 -16.70 -5.77
C ALA A 52 -12.08 -17.93 -5.88
N THR A 53 -12.35 -18.84 -6.81
CA THR A 53 -11.38 -19.89 -7.17
C THR A 53 -10.23 -19.26 -7.96
N PRO A 54 -8.99 -19.23 -7.43
CA PRO A 54 -7.88 -18.60 -8.13
C PRO A 54 -7.49 -19.46 -9.35
N LYS A 55 -7.53 -18.85 -10.55
CA LYS A 55 -6.94 -19.44 -11.75
C LYS A 55 -5.60 -18.76 -11.99
N LEU A 56 -4.52 -19.55 -11.94
CA LEU A 56 -3.20 -19.02 -12.26
C LEU A 56 -3.18 -18.56 -13.72
N THR A 57 -2.54 -17.42 -13.96
CA THR A 57 -2.22 -16.99 -15.32
C THR A 57 -1.11 -17.87 -15.89
N LYS A 58 -0.88 -17.79 -17.22
CA LYS A 58 0.25 -18.49 -17.85
C LYS A 58 1.57 -18.07 -17.20
N ALA A 59 1.81 -16.77 -17.06
CA ALA A 59 3.02 -16.24 -16.44
C ALA A 59 3.24 -16.73 -15.00
N GLN A 60 2.17 -16.89 -14.21
CA GLN A 60 2.29 -17.43 -12.84
C GLN A 60 2.63 -18.92 -12.81
N ARG A 61 2.15 -19.70 -13.80
CA ARG A 61 2.56 -21.11 -13.93
C ARG A 61 4.01 -21.22 -14.38
N ASP A 62 4.36 -20.50 -15.45
CA ASP A 62 5.72 -20.50 -16.00
C ASP A 62 6.74 -20.10 -14.91
N LEU A 63 6.44 -19.06 -14.11
CA LEU A 63 7.25 -18.68 -12.94
C LEU A 63 7.34 -19.80 -11.90
N GLY A 64 6.22 -20.47 -11.62
CA GLY A 64 6.18 -21.58 -10.67
C GLY A 64 7.04 -22.77 -11.12
N ASP A 65 7.06 -23.06 -12.43
CA ASP A 65 7.86 -24.13 -13.03
C ASP A 65 9.36 -23.78 -12.93
N THR A 66 9.75 -22.54 -13.25
CA THR A 66 11.11 -22.04 -13.03
C THR A 66 11.52 -22.10 -11.55
N MET A 67 10.65 -21.71 -10.61
CA MET A 67 10.94 -21.77 -9.17
C MET A 67 11.09 -23.21 -8.65
N ARG A 68 10.45 -24.20 -9.29
CA ARG A 68 10.60 -25.63 -8.98
C ARG A 68 11.75 -26.30 -9.75
N GLY A 69 12.36 -25.60 -10.70
CA GLY A 69 13.42 -26.12 -11.55
C GLY A 69 12.93 -27.13 -12.60
N GLU A 70 11.66 -27.03 -13.01
CA GLU A 70 10.99 -27.95 -13.95
C GLU A 70 11.11 -27.48 -15.42
N GLU A 71 12.16 -26.72 -15.76
CA GLU A 71 12.42 -26.23 -17.13
C GLU A 71 12.81 -27.34 -18.12
#